data_AF-R9GUG7-F1
#
_entry.id   AF-R9GUG7-F1
#
_cell.length_a   1.000
_cell.length_b   1.000
_cell.length_c   1.000
_cell.angle_alpha   90.00
_cell.angle_beta   90.00
_cell.angle_gamma   90.00
#
_symmetry.space_group_name_H-M   'P 1'
#
loop_
_entity.id
_entity.type
_entity.pdbx_description
1 polymer ?
#
loop_
_entity_poly.entity_id
_entity_poly.type
_entity_poly.pdbx_seq_one_letter_code
_entity_poly.pdbx_strand_id
1 'polypeptide(L)'
;MCIAYRSKNSALFDNSNLKDNIHTALNFWYDKDPETDHHWFNEIGVPRELTKILILMENELSPAELKKGIRILKKANIKGVLQYGKTKATGQNMIWIARIQMEAGCLEQSQEYVNFSVKAVEEEIVVTTKEGIQVDWSFHQHGPQLYSGGYGLSFTVDCAEFAALVNNTTYELGHEQIDILSHHILDGQQWMTRGSFLDYGTMGREIARMDKDAIPIALACEDMASLNTSRRQEFIDFSTRIQGLQSISTGPSGNRHFWRSDFMVHQRPLYYTSVKMASNRVNGTESGNGEANFNYHLPDGCTYLIKTGKEYRNIFPLWDWQKIPGVTARLSRQPLPILNFGKQSAGKTSFVGGVSDGKYGMSAFNFDKDSVKAKKAWFYFDNEYVCLGTGISSNVNENVITTVNQCFSKGQTMVSDKQLEGNTFAFKGKGWVYQDGTAYLFPNYTDAQISVEQRSADWKGINTFLDKNRTENGKVFTLWINHGLKPTNQSYSYIVIPDIALNKILIEIAKKNISILSNNTKIQAVRNHTLNLTQIAFYEEGSINLDDKTVVEVDQPCLLMIRQTQLATSITLSNPENKPLAVKVKLTRKEGTSQKKTAKDVQVLFELPDGAYAGQSITKYLHP
;
A
#
# COMPACT_ATOMS: atom_id res chain seq x y z
N MET A 1 -1.19 -29.29 23.49
CA MET A 1 -0.88 -30.61 24.09
C MET A 1 0.38 -31.21 23.47
N CYS A 2 0.43 -31.45 22.17
CA CYS A 2 1.57 -32.11 21.51
C CYS A 2 2.92 -31.40 21.71
N ILE A 3 2.95 -30.05 21.64
CA ILE A 3 4.17 -29.27 21.93
C ILE A 3 4.69 -29.58 23.34
N ALA A 4 3.81 -29.55 24.35
CA ALA A 4 4.18 -29.83 25.74
C ALA A 4 4.63 -31.29 25.95
N TYR A 5 4.05 -32.22 25.19
CA TYR A 5 4.43 -33.64 25.21
C TYR A 5 5.83 -33.87 24.61
N ARG A 6 6.20 -33.14 23.55
CA ARG A 6 7.47 -33.32 22.83
C ARG A 6 8.60 -32.40 23.27
N SER A 7 8.30 -31.34 24.01
CA SER A 7 9.32 -30.38 24.48
C SER A 7 10.08 -30.93 25.67
N LYS A 8 11.38 -31.20 25.53
CA LYS A 8 12.24 -31.75 26.62
C LYS A 8 12.22 -30.94 27.92
N ASN A 9 11.98 -29.64 27.84
CA ASN A 9 11.94 -28.74 29.00
C ASN A 9 10.55 -28.65 29.65
N SER A 10 9.55 -29.35 29.12
CA SER A 10 8.20 -29.41 29.67
C SER A 10 8.12 -30.42 30.80
N ALA A 11 7.40 -30.09 31.88
CA ALA A 11 7.05 -31.07 32.92
C ALA A 11 6.17 -32.22 32.41
N LEU A 12 5.61 -32.08 31.21
CA LEU A 12 4.77 -33.08 30.54
C LEU A 12 5.49 -33.82 29.41
N PHE A 13 6.82 -33.66 29.29
CA PHE A 13 7.64 -34.37 28.32
C PHE A 13 7.46 -35.90 28.48
N ASP A 14 7.12 -36.58 27.38
CA ASP A 14 6.87 -38.03 27.31
C ASP A 14 5.87 -38.57 28.35
N ASN A 15 4.98 -37.72 28.88
CA ASN A 15 3.97 -38.13 29.85
C ASN A 15 2.88 -39.05 29.22
N SER A 16 2.75 -40.28 29.73
CA SER A 16 1.82 -41.29 29.18
C SER A 16 0.36 -40.84 29.20
N ASN A 17 -0.12 -40.23 30.28
CA ASN A 17 -1.52 -39.77 30.36
C ASN A 17 -1.79 -38.66 29.33
N LEU A 18 -0.84 -37.74 29.12
CA LEU A 18 -0.97 -36.72 28.09
C LEU A 18 -0.98 -37.34 26.68
N LYS A 19 -0.14 -38.35 26.44
CA LYS A 19 -0.15 -39.11 25.19
C LYS A 19 -1.53 -39.71 24.92
N ASP A 20 -2.09 -40.47 25.87
CA ASP A 20 -3.40 -41.12 25.69
C ASP A 20 -4.52 -40.09 25.43
N ASN A 21 -4.45 -38.93 26.08
CA ASN A 21 -5.37 -37.82 25.82
C ASN A 21 -5.21 -37.22 24.42
N ILE A 22 -3.98 -37.13 23.89
CA ILE A 22 -3.73 -36.68 22.51
C ILE A 22 -4.36 -37.67 21.51
N HIS A 23 -4.14 -38.98 21.69
CA HIS A 23 -4.76 -40.00 20.83
C HIS A 23 -6.29 -39.96 20.90
N THR A 24 -6.85 -39.82 22.10
CA THR A 24 -8.30 -39.71 22.29
C THR A 24 -8.87 -38.49 21.57
N ALA A 25 -8.24 -37.33 21.71
CA ALA A 25 -8.67 -36.10 21.04
C ALA A 25 -8.56 -36.20 19.52
N LEU A 26 -7.48 -36.78 18.99
CA LEU A 26 -7.28 -36.99 17.56
C LEU A 26 -8.33 -37.92 16.96
N ASN A 27 -8.57 -39.08 17.59
CA ASN A 27 -9.57 -40.03 17.12
C ASN A 27 -10.98 -39.42 17.16
N PHE A 28 -11.32 -38.68 18.21
CA PHE A 28 -12.58 -37.95 18.27
C PHE A 28 -12.71 -36.97 17.10
N TRP A 29 -11.66 -36.18 16.81
CA TRP A 29 -11.67 -35.25 15.68
C TRP A 29 -11.85 -35.97 14.35
N TYR A 30 -11.13 -37.06 14.11
CA TYR A 30 -11.21 -37.82 12.87
C TYR A 30 -12.58 -38.46 12.64
N ASP A 31 -13.23 -38.92 13.71
CA ASP A 31 -14.52 -39.57 13.65
C ASP A 31 -15.67 -38.56 13.49
N LYS A 32 -15.48 -37.32 13.97
CA LYS A 32 -16.44 -36.22 13.76
C LYS A 32 -16.26 -35.49 12.44
N ASP A 33 -15.02 -35.38 11.94
CA ASP A 33 -14.63 -34.67 10.72
C ASP A 33 -15.41 -33.36 10.51
N PRO A 34 -15.37 -32.42 11.48
CA PRO A 34 -16.22 -31.24 11.45
C PRO A 34 -15.84 -30.32 10.28
N GLU A 35 -16.87 -29.75 9.64
CA GLU A 35 -16.73 -28.79 8.55
C GLU A 35 -17.56 -27.53 8.82
N THR A 36 -17.17 -26.43 8.18
CA THR A 36 -17.86 -25.13 8.23
C THR A 36 -18.10 -24.63 6.81
N ASP A 37 -19.10 -23.78 6.60
CA ASP A 37 -19.37 -23.16 5.28
C ASP A 37 -18.21 -22.28 4.79
N HIS A 38 -17.30 -21.89 5.70
CA HIS A 38 -16.11 -21.14 5.35
C HIS A 38 -14.97 -22.07 4.91
N HIS A 39 -14.88 -22.32 3.60
CA HIS A 39 -13.91 -23.21 2.94
C HIS A 39 -12.47 -23.12 3.45
N TRP A 40 -11.96 -21.90 3.73
CA TRP A 40 -10.60 -21.73 4.28
C TRP A 40 -10.32 -22.59 5.51
N PHE A 41 -11.25 -22.76 6.45
CA PHE A 41 -10.99 -23.60 7.62
C PHE A 41 -10.89 -25.08 7.25
N ASN A 42 -11.72 -25.55 6.32
CA ASN A 42 -11.74 -26.96 5.93
C ASN A 42 -10.52 -27.35 5.07
N GLU A 43 -10.09 -26.44 4.19
CA GLU A 43 -9.08 -26.70 3.16
C GLU A 43 -7.68 -26.23 3.57
N ILE A 44 -7.58 -25.28 4.51
CA ILE A 44 -6.30 -24.65 4.92
C ILE A 44 -6.15 -24.63 6.44
N GLY A 45 -7.05 -23.97 7.18
CA GLY A 45 -6.90 -23.72 8.61
C GLY A 45 -6.73 -24.98 9.45
N VAL A 46 -7.69 -25.91 9.38
CA VAL A 46 -7.63 -27.20 10.09
C VAL A 46 -6.46 -28.04 9.57
N PRO A 47 -6.26 -28.25 8.26
CA PRO A 47 -5.10 -28.97 7.76
C PRO A 47 -3.77 -28.42 8.28
N ARG A 48 -3.53 -27.10 8.27
CA ARG A 48 -2.29 -26.49 8.77
C ARG A 48 -2.02 -26.83 10.24
N GLU A 49 -3.02 -26.74 11.10
CA GLU A 49 -2.85 -27.07 12.52
C GLU A 49 -2.70 -28.59 12.73
N LEU A 50 -3.45 -29.39 11.97
CA LEU A 50 -3.35 -30.84 12.04
C LEU A 50 -1.97 -31.32 11.59
N THR A 51 -1.37 -30.74 10.55
CA THR A 51 -0.03 -31.16 10.10
C THR A 51 1.01 -31.01 11.20
N LYS A 52 1.02 -29.89 11.92
CA LYS A 52 1.92 -29.66 13.07
C LYS A 52 1.72 -30.75 14.13
N ILE A 53 0.48 -31.13 14.38
CA ILE A 53 0.14 -32.19 15.35
C ILE A 53 0.69 -33.54 14.86
N LEU A 54 0.47 -33.90 13.59
CA LEU A 54 0.92 -35.18 13.04
C LEU A 54 2.45 -35.30 13.03
N ILE A 55 3.18 -34.27 12.64
CA ILE A 55 4.64 -34.25 12.66
C ILE A 55 5.17 -34.42 14.09
N LEU A 56 4.61 -33.70 15.06
CA LEU A 56 5.05 -33.82 16.45
C LEU A 56 4.79 -35.22 17.04
N MET A 57 3.73 -35.89 16.60
CA MET A 57 3.29 -37.18 17.11
C MET A 57 3.68 -38.36 16.20
N GLU A 58 4.44 -38.14 15.13
CA GLU A 58 4.70 -39.13 14.07
C GLU A 58 5.09 -40.51 14.61
N ASN A 59 6.02 -40.55 15.57
CA ASN A 59 6.53 -41.80 16.17
C ASN A 59 5.58 -42.47 17.18
N GLU A 60 4.50 -41.79 17.58
CA GLU A 60 3.49 -42.33 18.52
C GLU A 60 2.22 -42.76 17.80
N LEU A 61 1.94 -42.21 16.60
CA LEU A 61 0.72 -42.49 15.85
C LEU A 61 0.70 -43.91 15.30
N SER A 62 -0.43 -44.59 15.44
CA SER A 62 -0.66 -45.83 14.70
C SER A 62 -0.78 -45.56 13.19
N PRO A 63 -0.48 -46.54 12.32
CA PRO A 63 -0.66 -46.38 10.87
C PRO A 63 -2.11 -45.99 10.47
N ALA A 64 -3.10 -46.44 11.25
CA ALA A 64 -4.50 -46.10 11.02
C ALA A 64 -4.81 -44.63 11.36
N GLU A 65 -4.29 -44.12 12.48
CA GLU A 65 -4.45 -42.72 12.87
C GLU A 65 -3.74 -41.79 11.90
N LEU A 66 -2.52 -42.13 11.50
CA LEU A 66 -1.77 -41.36 10.51
C LEU A 66 -2.55 -41.27 9.19
N LYS A 67 -3.07 -42.40 8.69
CA LYS A 67 -3.87 -42.44 7.46
C LYS A 67 -5.14 -41.58 7.55
N LYS A 68 -5.82 -41.56 8.70
CA LYS A 68 -6.99 -40.68 8.94
C LYS A 68 -6.58 -39.20 8.92
N GLY A 69 -5.45 -38.86 9.53
CA GLY A 69 -4.90 -37.50 9.52
C GLY A 69 -4.53 -37.03 8.11
N ILE A 70 -3.80 -37.85 7.35
CA ILE A 70 -3.40 -37.54 5.97
C ILE A 70 -4.60 -37.30 5.05
N ARG A 71 -5.69 -38.07 5.23
CA ARG A 71 -6.95 -37.83 4.49
C ARG A 71 -7.44 -36.39 4.64
N ILE A 72 -7.36 -35.82 5.84
CA ILE A 72 -7.78 -34.43 6.12
C ILE A 72 -6.79 -33.45 5.48
N LEU A 73 -5.48 -33.71 5.59
CA LEU A 73 -4.46 -32.84 4.98
C LEU A 73 -4.61 -32.73 3.46
N LYS A 74 -5.02 -33.83 2.80
CA LYS A 74 -5.17 -33.89 1.34
C LYS A 74 -6.51 -33.39 0.80
N LYS A 75 -7.41 -32.84 1.63
CA LYS A 75 -8.74 -32.36 1.17
C LYS A 75 -8.66 -31.35 0.01
N ALA A 76 -7.64 -30.49 0.01
CA ALA A 76 -7.43 -29.49 -1.03
C ALA A 76 -6.76 -30.04 -2.31
N ASN A 77 -6.27 -31.29 -2.32
CA ASN A 77 -5.75 -31.93 -3.53
C ASN A 77 -6.82 -32.81 -4.18
N ILE A 78 -7.40 -32.32 -5.27
CA ILE A 78 -8.42 -33.05 -6.03
C ILE A 78 -7.82 -33.48 -7.36
N LYS A 79 -7.54 -34.79 -7.48
CA LYS A 79 -6.97 -35.43 -8.68
C LYS A 79 -5.65 -34.79 -9.15
N GLY A 80 -4.76 -34.46 -8.22
CA GLY A 80 -3.47 -33.86 -8.54
C GLY A 80 -3.52 -32.35 -8.81
N VAL A 81 -4.64 -31.69 -8.50
CA VAL A 81 -4.80 -30.24 -8.61
C VAL A 81 -5.03 -29.66 -7.22
N LEU A 82 -4.18 -28.72 -6.82
CA LEU A 82 -4.33 -27.96 -5.58
C LEU A 82 -5.43 -26.91 -5.76
N GLN A 83 -6.51 -27.06 -5.01
CA GLN A 83 -7.72 -26.26 -5.15
C GLN A 83 -8.04 -25.49 -3.88
N TYR A 84 -8.59 -24.29 -4.07
CA TYR A 84 -9.27 -23.51 -3.05
C TYR A 84 -10.69 -23.18 -3.52
N GLY A 85 -11.69 -23.49 -2.71
CA GLY A 85 -13.09 -23.18 -3.02
C GLY A 85 -13.56 -23.76 -4.36
N LYS A 86 -13.10 -24.97 -4.71
CA LYS A 86 -13.37 -25.70 -5.98
C LYS A 86 -12.71 -25.13 -7.24
N THR A 87 -11.77 -24.19 -7.10
CA THR A 87 -10.99 -23.64 -8.22
C THR A 87 -9.50 -23.84 -7.97
N LYS A 88 -8.65 -23.76 -8.99
CA LYS A 88 -7.19 -23.84 -8.80
C LYS A 88 -6.77 -22.73 -7.82
N ALA A 89 -6.03 -23.09 -6.78
CA ALA A 89 -5.49 -22.12 -5.84
C ALA A 89 -4.47 -21.20 -6.53
N THR A 90 -4.30 -20.00 -5.98
CA THR A 90 -3.39 -18.96 -6.48
C THR A 90 -2.82 -18.18 -5.30
N GLY A 91 -1.70 -17.50 -5.53
CA GLY A 91 -1.01 -16.65 -4.58
C GLY A 91 -0.85 -17.33 -3.23
N GLN A 92 -1.23 -16.64 -2.17
CA GLN A 92 -1.04 -17.16 -0.81
C GLN A 92 -1.81 -18.46 -0.52
N ASN A 93 -3.00 -18.62 -1.10
CA ASN A 93 -3.76 -19.85 -0.89
C ASN A 93 -3.04 -21.06 -1.48
N MET A 94 -2.35 -20.90 -2.62
CA MET A 94 -1.51 -21.94 -3.21
C MET A 94 -0.37 -22.31 -2.25
N ILE A 95 0.36 -21.33 -1.72
CA ILE A 95 1.50 -21.57 -0.82
C ILE A 95 1.07 -22.36 0.42
N TRP A 96 -0.04 -22.00 1.06
CA TRP A 96 -0.54 -22.75 2.22
C TRP A 96 -0.91 -24.19 1.86
N ILE A 97 -1.64 -24.39 0.77
CA ILE A 97 -2.08 -25.73 0.36
C ILE A 97 -0.87 -26.59 -0.04
N ALA A 98 0.06 -26.04 -0.82
CA ALA A 98 1.27 -26.74 -1.24
C ALA A 98 2.12 -27.16 -0.04
N ARG A 99 2.29 -26.30 0.97
CA ARG A 99 3.01 -26.67 2.19
C ARG A 99 2.33 -27.80 2.97
N ILE A 100 1.00 -27.73 3.14
CA ILE A 100 0.24 -28.84 3.74
C ILE A 100 0.49 -30.15 2.98
N GLN A 101 0.47 -30.10 1.64
CA GLN A 101 0.69 -31.29 0.81
C GLN A 101 2.13 -31.80 0.93
N MET A 102 3.13 -30.92 0.93
CA MET A 102 4.53 -31.30 1.10
C MET A 102 4.73 -32.04 2.41
N GLU A 103 4.22 -31.48 3.51
CA GLU A 103 4.34 -32.06 4.84
C GLU A 103 3.58 -33.39 4.96
N ALA A 104 2.41 -33.53 4.30
CA ALA A 104 1.72 -34.82 4.17
C ALA A 104 2.56 -35.85 3.39
N GLY A 105 3.28 -35.42 2.35
CA GLY A 105 4.21 -36.26 1.59
C GLY A 105 5.38 -36.75 2.43
N CYS A 106 5.93 -35.90 3.30
CA CYS A 106 6.96 -36.29 4.26
C CYS A 106 6.45 -37.39 5.22
N LEU A 107 5.27 -37.19 5.80
CA LEU A 107 4.63 -38.15 6.72
C LEU A 107 4.31 -39.51 6.05
N GLU A 108 4.02 -39.52 4.76
CA GLU A 108 3.83 -40.75 3.97
C GLU A 108 5.13 -41.31 3.39
N GLN A 109 6.27 -40.62 3.58
CA GLN A 109 7.55 -40.93 2.92
C GLN A 109 7.43 -40.99 1.39
N SER A 110 6.59 -40.13 0.80
CA SER A 110 6.34 -40.06 -0.64
C SER A 110 7.16 -38.94 -1.30
N GLN A 111 8.30 -39.31 -1.88
CA GLN A 111 9.15 -38.36 -2.62
C GLN A 111 8.41 -37.71 -3.81
N GLU A 112 7.56 -38.46 -4.51
CA GLU A 112 6.74 -37.94 -5.61
C GLU A 112 5.83 -36.79 -5.14
N TYR A 113 5.23 -36.93 -3.96
CA TYR A 113 4.31 -35.94 -3.42
C TYR A 113 5.03 -34.69 -2.89
N VAL A 114 6.20 -34.87 -2.28
CA VAL A 114 7.08 -33.76 -1.89
C VAL A 114 7.52 -32.98 -3.15
N ASN A 115 8.00 -33.68 -4.19
CA ASN A 115 8.38 -33.05 -5.47
C ASN A 115 7.24 -32.26 -6.10
N PHE A 116 6.04 -32.85 -6.16
CA PHE A 116 4.85 -32.18 -6.70
C PHE A 116 4.53 -30.88 -5.94
N SER A 117 4.65 -30.91 -4.61
CA SER A 117 4.31 -29.78 -3.76
C SER A 117 5.35 -28.65 -3.81
N VAL A 118 6.64 -29.01 -3.81
CA VAL A 118 7.75 -28.05 -3.98
C VAL A 118 7.64 -27.35 -5.33
N LYS A 119 7.39 -28.12 -6.40
CA LYS A 119 7.19 -27.56 -7.74
C LYS A 119 6.00 -26.60 -7.80
N ALA A 120 4.91 -26.87 -7.08
CA ALA A 120 3.78 -25.94 -7.00
C ALA A 120 4.15 -24.62 -6.31
N VAL A 121 5.05 -24.63 -5.33
CA VAL A 121 5.60 -23.41 -4.72
C VAL A 121 6.50 -22.66 -5.71
N GLU A 122 7.40 -23.36 -6.39
CA GLU A 122 8.28 -22.77 -7.43
C GLU A 122 7.48 -22.07 -8.54
N GLU A 123 6.42 -22.70 -9.02
CA GLU A 123 5.55 -22.18 -10.08
C GLU A 123 4.66 -21.01 -9.62
N GLU A 124 4.55 -20.77 -8.31
CA GLU A 124 3.79 -19.64 -7.75
C GLU A 124 4.70 -18.45 -7.40
N ILE A 125 5.99 -18.68 -7.14
CA ILE A 125 7.02 -17.63 -6.96
C ILE A 125 7.46 -17.14 -8.35
N VAL A 126 6.57 -16.42 -9.03
CA VAL A 126 6.79 -15.89 -10.38
C VAL A 126 6.29 -14.45 -10.48
N VAL A 127 6.89 -13.70 -11.40
CA VAL A 127 6.32 -12.41 -11.82
C VAL A 127 5.18 -12.65 -12.80
N THR A 128 4.01 -12.07 -12.53
CA THR A 128 2.78 -12.31 -13.28
C THR A 128 1.99 -11.02 -13.52
N THR A 129 0.96 -11.13 -14.36
CA THR A 129 -0.04 -10.08 -14.57
C THR A 129 -1.40 -10.43 -13.96
N LYS A 130 -1.52 -11.59 -13.33
CA LYS A 130 -2.70 -12.06 -12.58
C LYS A 130 -2.44 -11.85 -11.08
N GLU A 131 -3.18 -12.53 -10.20
CA GLU A 131 -2.84 -12.58 -8.76
C GLU A 131 -1.42 -13.11 -8.56
N GLY A 132 -0.70 -12.57 -7.58
CA GLY A 132 0.72 -12.84 -7.33
C GLY A 132 1.60 -11.59 -7.42
N ILE A 133 2.92 -11.80 -7.55
CA ILE A 133 3.92 -10.74 -7.66
C ILE A 133 3.82 -10.06 -9.03
N GLN A 134 3.65 -8.74 -9.04
CA GLN A 134 3.57 -7.94 -10.26
C GLN A 134 4.97 -7.47 -10.72
N VAL A 135 5.10 -7.03 -11.97
CA VAL A 135 6.37 -6.52 -12.54
C VAL A 135 6.91 -5.25 -11.86
N ASP A 136 6.08 -4.54 -11.09
CA ASP A 136 6.49 -3.40 -10.26
C ASP A 136 6.76 -3.80 -8.79
N TRP A 137 6.82 -5.11 -8.53
CA TRP A 137 7.07 -5.74 -7.24
C TRP A 137 5.99 -5.56 -6.18
N SER A 138 4.84 -5.00 -6.56
CA SER A 138 3.62 -5.08 -5.74
C SER A 138 3.01 -6.48 -5.78
N PHE A 139 2.10 -6.79 -4.85
CA PHE A 139 1.42 -8.08 -4.80
C PHE A 139 -0.09 -7.92 -4.90
N HIS A 140 -0.72 -8.75 -5.74
CA HIS A 140 -2.17 -8.75 -5.97
C HIS A 140 -2.84 -10.03 -5.48
N GLN A 141 -4.00 -9.91 -4.86
CA GLN A 141 -4.87 -11.04 -4.50
C GLN A 141 -6.35 -10.59 -4.51
N HIS A 142 -7.26 -11.52 -4.81
CA HIS A 142 -8.68 -11.30 -5.08
C HIS A 142 -8.89 -10.44 -6.33
N GLY A 143 -8.28 -10.88 -7.43
CA GLY A 143 -8.17 -10.13 -8.67
C GLY A 143 -7.10 -9.03 -8.59
N PRO A 144 -7.20 -7.98 -9.43
CA PRO A 144 -6.21 -6.90 -9.50
C PRO A 144 -6.36 -5.91 -8.34
N GLN A 145 -6.25 -6.38 -7.09
CA GLN A 145 -6.31 -5.56 -5.87
C GLN A 145 -4.93 -5.58 -5.21
N LEU A 146 -4.38 -4.39 -4.94
CA LEU A 146 -3.16 -4.25 -4.13
C LEU A 146 -3.36 -4.85 -2.74
N TYR A 147 -2.57 -5.89 -2.44
CA TYR A 147 -2.66 -6.67 -1.20
C TYR A 147 -1.29 -7.01 -0.58
N SER A 148 -0.26 -6.21 -0.88
CA SER A 148 1.11 -6.42 -0.36
C SER A 148 1.19 -6.55 1.16
N GLY A 149 0.38 -5.81 1.92
CA GLY A 149 0.41 -5.81 3.39
C GLY A 149 -0.51 -6.85 4.06
N GLY A 150 -1.22 -7.66 3.28
CA GLY A 150 -2.08 -8.73 3.79
C GLY A 150 -1.70 -10.09 3.19
N TYR A 151 -2.41 -10.56 2.16
CA TYR A 151 -2.00 -11.81 1.49
C TYR A 151 -0.55 -11.78 0.98
N GLY A 152 -0.08 -10.64 0.45
CA GLY A 152 1.32 -10.48 0.04
C GLY A 152 2.30 -10.51 1.21
N LEU A 153 1.87 -10.10 2.42
CA LEU A 153 2.69 -10.18 3.63
C LEU A 153 2.82 -11.65 4.05
N SER A 154 1.71 -12.40 4.07
CA SER A 154 1.76 -13.84 4.29
C SER A 154 2.62 -14.55 3.24
N PHE A 155 2.53 -14.13 1.97
CA PHE A 155 3.32 -14.70 0.88
C PHE A 155 4.81 -14.46 1.07
N THR A 156 5.17 -13.23 1.42
CA THR A 156 6.55 -12.86 1.76
C THR A 156 7.13 -13.76 2.86
N VAL A 157 6.39 -13.92 3.96
CA VAL A 157 6.87 -14.66 5.14
C VAL A 157 6.95 -16.15 4.83
N ASP A 158 5.86 -16.72 4.33
CA ASP A 158 5.77 -18.18 4.16
C ASP A 158 6.69 -18.67 3.04
N CYS A 159 6.93 -17.88 1.98
CA CYS A 159 7.86 -18.26 0.92
C CYS A 159 9.33 -18.12 1.33
N ALA A 160 9.68 -17.09 2.11
CA ALA A 160 11.04 -16.95 2.65
C ALA A 160 11.37 -18.09 3.62
N GLU A 161 10.44 -18.41 4.54
CA GLU A 161 10.57 -19.53 5.46
C GLU A 161 10.66 -20.86 4.69
N PHE A 162 9.83 -21.05 3.66
CA PHE A 162 9.88 -22.25 2.81
C PHE A 162 11.24 -22.39 2.12
N ALA A 163 11.76 -21.31 1.53
CA ALA A 163 13.07 -21.30 0.87
C ALA A 163 14.20 -21.68 1.85
N ALA A 164 14.18 -21.14 3.08
CA ALA A 164 15.12 -21.51 4.14
C ALA A 164 14.96 -22.97 4.59
N LEU A 165 13.73 -23.47 4.68
CA LEU A 165 13.43 -24.84 5.10
C LEU A 165 13.99 -25.89 4.13
N VAL A 166 13.89 -25.66 2.82
CA VAL A 166 14.35 -26.62 1.79
C VAL A 166 15.81 -26.41 1.37
N ASN A 167 16.47 -25.38 1.89
CA ASN A 167 17.86 -25.05 1.58
C ASN A 167 18.83 -26.20 1.92
N ASN A 168 19.83 -26.45 1.08
CA ASN A 168 20.77 -27.58 1.19
C ASN A 168 20.11 -28.97 1.18
N THR A 169 18.93 -29.09 0.59
CA THR A 169 18.28 -30.37 0.30
C THR A 169 18.16 -30.56 -1.21
N THR A 170 17.76 -31.74 -1.66
CA THR A 170 17.43 -31.99 -3.07
C THR A 170 16.22 -31.20 -3.58
N TYR A 171 15.51 -30.49 -2.70
CA TYR A 171 14.31 -29.68 -2.99
C TYR A 171 14.59 -28.17 -2.90
N GLU A 172 15.87 -27.78 -2.85
CA GLU A 172 16.27 -26.36 -2.79
C GLU A 172 15.70 -25.57 -3.97
N LEU A 173 15.14 -24.38 -3.69
CA LEU A 173 14.61 -23.50 -4.72
C LEU A 173 15.72 -22.94 -5.61
N GLY A 174 15.43 -22.77 -6.90
CA GLY A 174 16.36 -22.19 -7.85
C GLY A 174 16.71 -20.72 -7.58
N HIS A 175 17.85 -20.27 -8.11
CA HIS A 175 18.31 -18.88 -8.01
C HIS A 175 17.28 -17.86 -8.52
N GLU A 176 16.48 -18.21 -9.52
CA GLU A 176 15.40 -17.36 -10.04
C GLU A 176 14.35 -17.05 -8.96
N GLN A 177 13.88 -18.05 -8.23
CA GLN A 177 12.91 -17.86 -7.15
C GLN A 177 13.50 -17.01 -6.02
N ILE A 178 14.77 -17.23 -5.65
CA ILE A 178 15.46 -16.42 -4.64
C ILE A 178 15.59 -14.96 -5.09
N ASP A 179 15.86 -14.71 -6.36
CA ASP A 179 15.96 -13.35 -6.92
C ASP A 179 14.59 -12.65 -6.96
N ILE A 180 13.54 -13.36 -7.39
CA ILE A 180 12.16 -12.85 -7.38
C ILE A 180 11.71 -12.50 -5.96
N LEU A 181 11.96 -13.36 -4.98
CA LEU A 181 11.66 -13.07 -3.57
C LEU A 181 12.49 -11.88 -3.07
N SER A 182 13.75 -11.77 -3.47
CA SER A 182 14.61 -10.65 -3.09
C SER A 182 14.08 -9.31 -3.60
N HIS A 183 13.66 -9.25 -4.86
CA HIS A 183 13.00 -8.07 -5.40
C HIS A 183 11.63 -7.81 -4.77
N HIS A 184 10.79 -8.83 -4.59
CA HIS A 184 9.49 -8.66 -3.95
C HIS A 184 9.62 -8.05 -2.54
N ILE A 185 10.61 -8.49 -1.75
CA ILE A 185 10.82 -8.01 -0.38
C ILE A 185 11.50 -6.63 -0.36
N LEU A 186 12.64 -6.46 -1.03
CA LEU A 186 13.47 -5.26 -0.93
C LEU A 186 13.00 -4.13 -1.86
N ASP A 187 12.41 -4.48 -3.00
CA ASP A 187 11.87 -3.53 -3.98
C ASP A 187 10.34 -3.36 -3.88
N GLY A 188 9.61 -4.33 -3.34
CA GLY A 188 8.19 -4.20 -3.05
C GLY A 188 7.94 -3.79 -1.60
N GLN A 189 7.98 -4.78 -0.70
CA GLN A 189 7.54 -4.66 0.69
C GLN A 189 8.25 -3.54 1.45
N GLN A 190 9.58 -3.44 1.34
CA GLN A 190 10.36 -2.41 2.03
C GLN A 190 9.88 -1.00 1.72
N TRP A 191 9.47 -0.74 0.48
CA TRP A 191 8.95 0.56 0.07
C TRP A 191 7.57 0.86 0.65
N MET A 192 6.84 -0.12 1.18
CA MET A 192 5.53 0.04 1.82
C MET A 192 5.65 0.02 3.36
N THR A 193 6.87 0.11 3.89
CA THR A 193 7.16 0.10 5.33
C THR A 193 7.93 1.33 5.78
N ARG A 194 7.80 1.66 7.07
CA ARG A 194 8.64 2.65 7.76
C ARG A 194 8.84 2.22 9.20
N GLY A 195 10.02 1.67 9.52
CA GLY A 195 10.23 1.00 10.81
C GLY A 195 9.31 -0.20 10.91
N SER A 196 8.62 -0.38 12.04
CA SER A 196 7.60 -1.43 12.16
C SER A 196 6.24 -1.06 11.53
N PHE A 197 6.04 0.17 11.04
CA PHE A 197 4.82 0.51 10.31
C PHE A 197 4.80 -0.17 8.94
N LEU A 198 3.65 -0.75 8.60
CA LEU A 198 3.30 -1.26 7.28
C LEU A 198 2.10 -0.47 6.76
N ASP A 199 2.12 -0.08 5.48
CA ASP A 199 1.09 0.75 4.90
C ASP A 199 -0.29 0.08 4.92
N TYR A 200 -1.21 0.65 5.69
CA TYR A 200 -2.56 0.13 5.87
C TYR A 200 -3.40 0.15 4.58
N GLY A 201 -3.03 0.96 3.58
CA GLY A 201 -3.63 0.94 2.25
C GLY A 201 -3.32 -0.34 1.47
N THR A 202 -2.37 -1.14 1.92
CA THR A 202 -1.92 -2.37 1.24
C THR A 202 -2.49 -3.64 1.87
N MET A 203 -3.28 -3.52 2.93
CA MET A 203 -3.73 -4.65 3.77
C MET A 203 -5.08 -5.26 3.37
N GLY A 204 -5.76 -4.70 2.37
CA GLY A 204 -7.14 -5.10 2.03
C GLY A 204 -8.06 -4.99 3.24
N ARG A 205 -8.87 -6.04 3.50
CA ARG A 205 -9.76 -6.09 4.67
C ARG A 205 -9.03 -6.26 6.01
N GLU A 206 -7.73 -6.60 6.00
CA GLU A 206 -6.98 -6.83 7.23
C GLU A 206 -6.68 -5.55 8.02
N ILE A 207 -6.95 -4.37 7.45
CA ILE A 207 -6.96 -3.09 8.19
C ILE A 207 -7.89 -3.13 9.41
N ALA A 208 -8.90 -4.00 9.40
CA ALA A 208 -9.82 -4.22 10.50
C ALA A 208 -9.34 -5.26 11.53
N ARG A 209 -8.07 -5.67 11.48
CA ARG A 209 -7.43 -6.55 12.47
C ARG A 209 -6.50 -5.75 13.38
N MET A 210 -6.50 -6.13 14.66
CA MET A 210 -5.67 -5.50 15.69
C MET A 210 -4.18 -5.71 15.42
N ASP A 211 -3.36 -4.72 15.79
CA ASP A 211 -1.90 -4.82 15.94
C ASP A 211 -1.14 -5.26 14.67
N LYS A 212 -1.69 -4.99 13.49
CA LYS A 212 -1.02 -5.24 12.21
C LYS A 212 0.22 -4.36 12.05
N ASP A 213 1.34 -4.97 11.69
CA ASP A 213 2.61 -4.29 11.50
C ASP A 213 3.58 -5.08 10.59
N ALA A 214 4.78 -4.53 10.39
CA ALA A 214 5.81 -5.08 9.51
C ALA A 214 6.72 -6.12 10.19
N ILE A 215 6.57 -6.41 11.49
CA ILE A 215 7.48 -7.32 12.23
C ILE A 215 7.64 -8.69 11.55
N PRO A 216 6.59 -9.33 11.00
CA PRO A 216 6.76 -10.61 10.30
C PRO A 216 7.74 -10.54 9.12
N ILE A 217 7.88 -9.40 8.45
CA ILE A 217 8.85 -9.22 7.35
C ILE A 217 10.29 -9.32 7.85
N ALA A 218 10.56 -8.95 9.11
CA ALA A 218 11.89 -9.10 9.69
C ALA A 218 12.33 -10.57 9.74
N LEU A 219 11.40 -11.48 10.04
CA LEU A 219 11.64 -12.93 10.00
C LEU A 219 11.95 -13.39 8.56
N ALA A 220 11.14 -12.95 7.58
CA ALA A 220 11.40 -13.25 6.18
C ALA A 220 12.78 -12.75 5.72
N CYS A 221 13.22 -11.59 6.20
CA CYS A 221 14.55 -11.06 5.90
C CYS A 221 15.67 -11.90 6.53
N GLU A 222 15.47 -12.40 7.76
CA GLU A 222 16.42 -13.30 8.42
C GLU A 222 16.56 -14.62 7.65
N ASP A 223 15.43 -15.19 7.23
CA ASP A 223 15.40 -16.40 6.40
C ASP A 223 16.14 -16.16 5.08
N MET A 224 15.82 -15.10 4.34
CA MET A 224 16.51 -14.76 3.09
C MET A 224 17.99 -14.46 3.27
N ALA A 225 18.40 -13.85 4.40
CA ALA A 225 19.81 -13.57 4.71
C ALA A 225 20.62 -14.83 5.05
N SER A 226 19.95 -15.96 5.33
CA SER A 226 20.57 -17.27 5.52
C SER A 226 20.85 -18.01 4.20
N LEU A 227 20.22 -17.58 3.11
CA LEU A 227 20.35 -18.17 1.78
C LEU A 227 21.54 -17.58 1.02
N ASN A 228 21.93 -18.24 -0.08
CA ASN A 228 22.94 -17.73 -1.00
C ASN A 228 22.37 -16.61 -1.88
N THR A 229 22.36 -15.38 -1.36
CA THR A 229 21.91 -14.18 -2.07
C THR A 229 22.96 -13.06 -2.03
N SER A 230 23.13 -12.35 -3.14
CA SER A 230 24.01 -11.19 -3.25
C SER A 230 23.50 -9.98 -2.45
N ARG A 231 22.23 -9.99 -2.03
CA ARG A 231 21.56 -8.88 -1.33
C ARG A 231 21.45 -9.07 0.18
N ARG A 232 22.22 -10.02 0.75
CA ARG A 232 22.21 -10.38 2.18
C ARG A 232 22.24 -9.19 3.14
N GLN A 233 23.10 -8.20 2.88
CA GLN A 233 23.21 -7.03 3.75
C GLN A 233 21.94 -6.16 3.74
N GLU A 234 21.26 -6.04 2.61
CA GLU A 234 20.03 -5.25 2.52
C GLU A 234 18.90 -5.88 3.35
N PHE A 235 18.81 -7.21 3.40
CA PHE A 235 17.88 -7.93 4.28
C PHE A 235 18.19 -7.70 5.76
N ILE A 236 19.46 -7.77 6.16
CA ILE A 236 19.89 -7.50 7.54
C ILE A 236 19.51 -6.06 7.93
N ASP A 237 19.82 -5.09 7.07
CA ASP A 237 19.49 -3.68 7.31
C ASP A 237 17.96 -3.48 7.38
N PHE A 238 17.19 -4.19 6.54
CA PHE A 238 15.74 -4.09 6.58
C PHE A 238 15.13 -4.71 7.85
N SER A 239 15.56 -5.92 8.22
CA SER A 239 15.14 -6.58 9.47
C SER A 239 15.44 -5.71 10.70
N THR A 240 16.68 -5.23 10.81
CA THR A 240 17.11 -4.41 11.96
C THR A 240 16.38 -3.08 12.05
N ARG A 241 16.01 -2.44 10.93
CA ARG A 241 15.12 -1.25 10.93
C ARG A 241 13.71 -1.58 11.42
N ILE A 242 13.11 -2.67 10.96
CA ILE A 242 11.76 -3.08 11.39
C ILE A 242 11.74 -3.36 12.89
N GLN A 243 12.77 -4.02 13.40
CA GLN A 243 12.94 -4.37 14.83
C GLN A 243 13.32 -3.15 15.70
N GLY A 244 13.60 -1.99 15.10
CA GLY A 244 14.01 -0.78 15.83
C GLY A 244 15.46 -0.81 16.34
N LEU A 245 16.28 -1.75 15.86
CA LEU A 245 17.71 -1.83 16.16
C LEU A 245 18.52 -0.82 15.34
N GLN A 246 18.00 -0.41 14.19
CA GLN A 246 18.54 0.66 13.35
C GLN A 246 17.55 1.83 13.27
N SER A 247 18.06 3.06 13.11
CA SER A 247 17.20 4.24 12.95
C SER A 247 16.27 4.11 11.75
N ILE A 248 15.00 4.45 11.97
CA ILE A 248 13.95 4.50 10.93
C ILE A 248 14.30 5.42 9.75
N SER A 249 15.21 6.39 9.96
CA SER A 249 15.67 7.35 8.95
C SER A 249 16.66 6.78 7.94
N THR A 250 17.15 5.56 8.16
CA THR A 250 18.10 4.86 7.27
C THR A 250 17.43 3.99 6.21
N GLY A 251 16.08 3.98 6.19
CA GLY A 251 15.30 3.28 5.17
C GLY A 251 15.38 3.95 3.78
N PRO A 252 14.57 3.48 2.81
CA PRO A 252 14.50 4.07 1.48
C PRO A 252 14.28 5.59 1.54
N SER A 253 14.96 6.31 0.66
CA SER A 253 14.78 7.76 0.47
C SER A 253 14.61 8.03 -1.01
N GLY A 254 13.38 8.24 -1.45
CA GLY A 254 13.04 8.43 -2.85
C GLY A 254 11.53 8.41 -3.09
N ASN A 255 11.14 8.10 -4.31
CA ASN A 255 9.76 7.97 -4.73
C ASN A 255 9.61 6.70 -5.58
N ARG A 256 8.50 5.97 -5.38
CA ARG A 256 8.22 4.75 -6.13
C ARG A 256 6.75 4.73 -6.52
N HIS A 257 6.48 4.63 -7.82
CA HIS A 257 5.15 4.37 -8.36
C HIS A 257 5.00 2.88 -8.65
N PHE A 258 3.98 2.27 -8.06
CA PHE A 258 3.54 0.91 -8.38
C PHE A 258 2.41 1.01 -9.41
N TRP A 259 2.78 1.09 -10.69
CA TRP A 259 1.85 1.35 -11.80
C TRP A 259 0.83 0.22 -12.01
N ARG A 260 1.13 -1.01 -11.58
CA ARG A 260 0.16 -2.12 -11.59
C ARG A 260 -0.88 -1.99 -10.49
N SER A 261 -0.63 -1.17 -9.49
CA SER A 261 -1.39 -1.14 -8.23
C SER A 261 -2.09 0.19 -7.94
N ASP A 262 -2.01 1.17 -8.84
CA ASP A 262 -2.51 2.54 -8.63
C ASP A 262 -2.09 3.09 -7.24
N PHE A 263 -0.83 2.86 -6.90
CA PHE A 263 -0.26 3.21 -5.60
C PHE A 263 1.08 3.91 -5.78
N MET A 264 1.35 4.91 -4.95
CA MET A 264 2.64 5.59 -4.94
C MET A 264 3.09 5.79 -3.50
N VAL A 265 4.39 5.62 -3.30
CA VAL A 265 5.06 5.95 -2.04
C VAL A 265 6.12 7.01 -2.30
N HIS A 266 6.23 7.93 -1.35
CA HIS A 266 7.34 8.84 -1.22
C HIS A 266 7.96 8.72 0.18
N GLN A 267 9.25 8.43 0.23
CA GLN A 267 9.99 8.30 1.48
C GLN A 267 11.14 9.29 1.54
N ARG A 268 11.37 9.82 2.73
CA ARG A 268 12.52 10.64 3.10
C ARG A 268 12.99 10.20 4.49
N PRO A 269 14.20 10.59 4.92
CA PRO A 269 14.69 10.19 6.25
C PRO A 269 13.71 10.53 7.37
N LEU A 270 12.97 11.63 7.26
CA LEU A 270 12.08 12.13 8.31
C LEU A 270 10.60 11.73 8.17
N TYR A 271 10.16 11.28 6.99
CA TYR A 271 8.76 10.88 6.80
C TYR A 271 8.57 9.89 5.65
N TYR A 272 7.42 9.23 5.70
CA TYR A 272 6.83 8.41 4.66
C TYR A 272 5.46 9.00 4.34
N THR A 273 5.13 9.08 3.06
CA THR A 273 3.76 9.32 2.62
C THR A 273 3.43 8.43 1.45
N SER A 274 2.17 8.04 1.35
CA SER A 274 1.67 7.22 0.26
C SER A 274 0.34 7.75 -0.21
N VAL A 275 -0.07 7.31 -1.40
CA VAL A 275 -1.44 7.48 -1.88
C VAL A 275 -1.95 6.18 -2.47
N LYS A 276 -3.13 5.74 -2.01
CA LYS A 276 -3.89 4.63 -2.59
C LYS A 276 -5.00 5.17 -3.48
N MET A 277 -4.98 4.75 -4.74
CA MET A 277 -5.98 5.10 -5.74
C MET A 277 -6.66 3.81 -6.26
N ALA A 278 -7.64 3.98 -7.14
CA ALA A 278 -8.22 2.90 -7.94
C ALA A 278 -8.65 3.41 -9.31
N SER A 279 -8.56 2.54 -10.31
CA SER A 279 -8.96 2.80 -11.69
C SER A 279 -9.92 1.71 -12.17
N ASN A 280 -10.29 1.77 -13.44
CA ASN A 280 -10.97 0.64 -14.08
C ASN A 280 -10.08 -0.61 -14.27
N ARG A 281 -8.79 -0.55 -13.92
CA ARG A 281 -7.84 -1.67 -13.99
C ARG A 281 -7.57 -2.32 -12.65
N VAL A 282 -7.61 -1.52 -11.57
CA VAL A 282 -7.25 -1.94 -10.21
C VAL A 282 -8.47 -1.84 -9.31
N ASN A 283 -8.78 -2.94 -8.65
CA ASN A 283 -9.86 -3.01 -7.68
C ASN A 283 -9.54 -2.15 -6.46
N GLY A 284 -10.54 -1.43 -5.96
CA GLY A 284 -10.52 -0.81 -4.66
C GLY A 284 -10.49 -1.85 -3.51
N THR A 285 -10.37 -1.36 -2.27
CA THR A 285 -10.29 -2.22 -1.09
C THR A 285 -11.57 -3.04 -0.89
N GLU A 286 -11.41 -4.32 -0.61
CA GLU A 286 -12.52 -5.22 -0.28
C GLU A 286 -12.96 -5.14 1.18
N SER A 287 -14.22 -5.47 1.43
CA SER A 287 -14.69 -6.03 2.71
C SER A 287 -14.84 -7.54 2.54
N GLY A 288 -14.90 -8.31 3.62
CA GLY A 288 -15.16 -9.74 3.50
C GLY A 288 -15.23 -10.44 4.85
N ASN A 289 -16.08 -11.46 4.97
CA ASN A 289 -16.26 -12.21 6.22
C ASN A 289 -16.59 -11.35 7.45
N GLY A 290 -17.24 -10.20 7.25
CA GLY A 290 -17.52 -9.25 8.33
C GLY A 290 -16.34 -8.35 8.73
N GLU A 291 -15.23 -8.40 7.98
CA GLU A 291 -14.05 -7.55 8.17
C GLU A 291 -14.10 -6.31 7.25
N ALA A 292 -13.68 -5.17 7.79
CA ALA A 292 -13.50 -3.89 7.10
C ALA A 292 -14.76 -3.33 6.41
N ASN A 293 -15.92 -3.44 7.06
CA ASN A 293 -17.22 -3.04 6.49
C ASN A 293 -17.37 -1.54 6.20
N PHE A 294 -16.43 -0.67 6.62
CA PHE A 294 -16.50 0.78 6.42
C PHE A 294 -15.40 1.32 5.49
N ASN A 295 -14.60 0.46 4.87
CA ASN A 295 -13.45 0.88 4.07
C ASN A 295 -13.79 1.37 2.64
N TYR A 296 -15.07 1.63 2.36
CA TYR A 296 -15.57 1.98 1.03
C TYR A 296 -14.75 3.09 0.36
N HIS A 297 -14.33 4.10 1.11
CA HIS A 297 -13.56 5.25 0.59
C HIS A 297 -12.03 5.10 0.67
N LEU A 298 -11.51 3.99 1.18
CA LEU A 298 -10.05 3.80 1.31
C LEU A 298 -9.28 3.89 -0.03
N PRO A 299 -9.79 3.43 -1.19
CA PRO A 299 -9.08 3.59 -2.46
C PRO A 299 -9.31 4.96 -3.13
N ASP A 300 -10.00 5.90 -2.49
CA ASP A 300 -10.43 7.16 -3.11
C ASP A 300 -9.38 8.30 -2.97
N GLY A 301 -8.09 7.93 -3.00
CA GLY A 301 -6.96 8.83 -2.76
C GLY A 301 -6.52 8.88 -1.29
N CYS A 302 -6.67 7.78 -0.54
CA CYS A 302 -6.24 7.72 0.86
C CYS A 302 -4.75 8.03 0.95
N THR A 303 -4.38 9.04 1.75
CA THR A 303 -3.02 9.55 1.88
C THR A 303 -2.52 9.37 3.31
N TYR A 304 -1.61 8.43 3.55
CA TYR A 304 -0.97 8.29 4.86
C TYR A 304 0.22 9.25 4.98
N LEU A 305 0.42 9.80 6.18
CA LEU A 305 1.60 10.55 6.56
C LEU A 305 2.20 9.98 7.85
N ILE A 306 3.40 9.40 7.76
CA ILE A 306 4.03 8.62 8.82
C ILE A 306 5.41 9.18 9.10
N LYS A 307 5.72 9.48 10.35
CA LYS A 307 7.06 9.93 10.76
C LYS A 307 7.69 8.93 11.71
N THR A 308 6.91 8.52 12.70
CA THR A 308 7.32 7.64 13.79
C THR A 308 6.78 6.21 13.66
N GLY A 309 5.77 5.99 12.82
CA GLY A 309 5.09 4.69 12.66
C GLY A 309 3.88 4.52 13.59
N LYS A 310 3.54 5.54 14.38
CA LYS A 310 2.49 5.48 15.41
C LYS A 310 1.25 6.32 15.09
N GLU A 311 1.31 7.14 14.04
CA GLU A 311 0.30 8.15 13.71
C GLU A 311 -1.11 7.57 13.48
N TYR A 312 -1.20 6.32 13.00
CA TYR A 312 -2.46 5.61 12.74
C TYR A 312 -2.50 4.19 13.35
N ARG A 313 -1.51 3.79 14.16
CA ARG A 313 -1.45 2.41 14.67
C ARG A 313 -2.65 2.14 15.58
N ASN A 314 -3.51 1.20 15.17
CA ASN A 314 -4.76 0.85 15.84
C ASN A 314 -5.86 1.95 15.84
N ILE A 315 -5.75 2.99 15.02
CA ILE A 315 -6.71 4.10 15.04
C ILE A 315 -8.08 3.75 14.43
N PHE A 316 -8.18 2.68 13.64
CA PHE A 316 -9.30 2.44 12.72
C PHE A 316 -10.70 2.36 13.36
N PRO A 317 -10.87 1.82 14.59
CA PRO A 317 -12.17 1.90 15.27
C PRO A 317 -12.59 3.35 15.59
N LEU A 318 -11.62 4.26 15.76
CA LEU A 318 -11.84 5.67 16.12
C LEU A 318 -12.04 6.58 14.89
N TRP A 319 -11.89 6.05 13.68
CA TRP A 319 -12.04 6.82 12.45
C TRP A 319 -13.49 7.14 12.14
N ASP A 320 -13.72 8.37 11.69
CA ASP A 320 -14.82 8.66 10.78
C ASP A 320 -14.40 8.21 9.38
N TRP A 321 -14.98 7.11 8.91
CA TRP A 321 -14.64 6.48 7.61
C TRP A 321 -15.09 7.29 6.39
N GLN A 322 -15.86 8.37 6.58
CA GLN A 322 -16.12 9.36 5.52
C GLN A 322 -15.07 10.48 5.49
N LYS A 323 -14.16 10.50 6.48
CA LYS A 323 -13.04 11.45 6.60
C LYS A 323 -11.68 10.75 6.54
N ILE A 324 -11.54 9.70 5.73
CA ILE A 324 -10.23 9.05 5.52
C ILE A 324 -9.21 10.10 5.01
N PRO A 325 -7.98 10.15 5.53
CA PRO A 325 -6.95 11.11 5.11
C PRO A 325 -6.81 11.16 3.58
N GLY A 326 -6.80 12.36 2.97
CA GLY A 326 -6.63 12.57 1.53
C GLY A 326 -7.88 12.40 0.66
N VAL A 327 -8.94 11.75 1.15
CA VAL A 327 -10.14 11.43 0.37
C VAL A 327 -11.00 12.67 0.09
N THR A 328 -11.62 12.70 -1.09
CA THR A 328 -12.72 13.62 -1.42
C THR A 328 -14.03 12.83 -1.49
N ALA A 329 -14.94 13.05 -0.53
CA ALA A 329 -16.17 12.26 -0.39
C ALA A 329 -17.36 13.11 0.06
N ARG A 330 -18.57 12.56 -0.13
CA ARG A 330 -19.80 13.11 0.45
C ARG A 330 -19.83 12.82 1.94
N LEU A 331 -20.43 13.73 2.71
CA LEU A 331 -20.86 13.45 4.07
C LEU A 331 -22.31 12.94 4.03
N SER A 332 -22.45 11.66 3.71
CA SER A 332 -23.72 10.95 3.65
C SER A 332 -24.16 10.47 5.03
N ARG A 333 -25.47 10.41 5.23
CA ARG A 333 -26.09 9.73 6.38
C ARG A 333 -26.44 8.27 6.10
N GLN A 334 -26.33 7.85 4.84
CA GLN A 334 -26.59 6.47 4.45
C GLN A 334 -25.42 5.57 4.87
N PRO A 335 -25.67 4.29 5.19
CA PRO A 335 -24.61 3.33 5.42
C PRO A 335 -23.65 3.27 4.23
N LEU A 336 -22.36 3.13 4.52
CA LEU A 336 -21.36 2.91 3.48
C LEU A 336 -21.58 1.54 2.81
N PRO A 337 -21.47 1.44 1.48
CA PRO A 337 -21.56 0.15 0.79
C PRO A 337 -20.46 -0.82 1.23
N ILE A 338 -20.84 -2.09 1.40
CA ILE A 338 -19.93 -3.20 1.70
C ILE A 338 -19.58 -3.90 0.38
N LEU A 339 -18.30 -3.89 0.01
CA LEU A 339 -17.82 -4.46 -1.25
C LEU A 339 -17.18 -5.83 -1.00
N ASN A 340 -18.04 -6.85 -0.89
CA ASN A 340 -17.61 -8.20 -0.52
C ASN A 340 -16.61 -8.79 -1.54
N PHE A 341 -15.42 -9.15 -1.06
CA PHE A 341 -14.27 -9.63 -1.84
C PHE A 341 -13.94 -8.75 -3.05
N GLY A 342 -14.09 -7.43 -2.91
CA GLY A 342 -13.72 -6.45 -3.93
C GLY A 342 -14.67 -6.42 -5.13
N LYS A 343 -15.80 -7.14 -5.06
CA LYS A 343 -16.79 -7.13 -6.13
C LYS A 343 -17.32 -5.70 -6.33
N GLN A 344 -17.21 -5.19 -7.56
CA GLN A 344 -17.59 -3.82 -7.94
C GLN A 344 -16.77 -2.71 -7.24
N SER A 345 -15.57 -3.02 -6.72
CA SER A 345 -14.71 -2.02 -6.08
C SER A 345 -13.80 -1.25 -7.05
N ALA A 346 -13.69 -1.68 -8.31
CA ALA A 346 -12.93 -0.98 -9.33
C ALA A 346 -13.45 0.45 -9.54
N GLY A 347 -12.51 1.37 -9.78
CA GLY A 347 -12.81 2.74 -10.17
C GLY A 347 -13.44 2.81 -11.57
N LYS A 348 -13.99 3.99 -11.93
CA LYS A 348 -14.68 4.19 -13.22
C LYS A 348 -13.80 4.79 -14.31
N THR A 349 -12.60 5.25 -13.98
CA THR A 349 -11.76 6.07 -14.86
C THR A 349 -10.43 5.40 -15.16
N SER A 350 -9.86 5.74 -16.31
CA SER A 350 -8.54 5.24 -16.76
C SER A 350 -7.40 6.16 -16.35
N PHE A 351 -7.56 7.48 -16.32
CA PHE A 351 -6.49 8.42 -16.00
C PHE A 351 -6.18 8.43 -14.49
N VAL A 352 -5.40 7.43 -14.05
CA VAL A 352 -5.02 7.19 -12.66
C VAL A 352 -3.61 6.60 -12.65
N GLY A 353 -2.64 7.27 -12.03
CA GLY A 353 -1.27 6.77 -12.01
C GLY A 353 -0.28 7.80 -11.49
N GLY A 354 1.01 7.57 -11.74
CA GLY A 354 2.08 8.43 -11.30
C GLY A 354 3.28 8.45 -12.25
N VAL A 355 4.12 9.47 -12.10
CA VAL A 355 5.43 9.59 -12.75
C VAL A 355 6.49 9.67 -11.68
N SER A 356 7.58 8.94 -11.86
CA SER A 356 8.65 8.81 -10.87
C SER A 356 10.02 8.68 -11.54
N ASP A 357 11.00 9.42 -11.03
CA ASP A 357 12.42 9.26 -11.40
C ASP A 357 13.21 8.43 -10.37
N GLY A 358 12.50 7.78 -9.43
CA GLY A 358 13.08 7.04 -8.32
C GLY A 358 13.39 7.90 -7.08
N LYS A 359 13.49 9.24 -7.22
CA LYS A 359 13.76 10.18 -6.12
C LYS A 359 12.57 11.09 -5.83
N TYR A 360 12.00 11.67 -6.87
CA TYR A 360 10.84 12.54 -6.87
C TYR A 360 9.74 11.93 -7.74
N GLY A 361 8.53 12.43 -7.58
CA GLY A 361 7.42 11.95 -8.37
C GLY A 361 6.16 12.74 -8.14
N MET A 362 5.14 12.45 -8.93
CA MET A 362 3.79 12.94 -8.73
C MET A 362 2.76 11.86 -9.07
N SER A 363 1.59 11.91 -8.45
CA SER A 363 0.44 11.04 -8.78
C SER A 363 -0.78 11.87 -9.15
N ALA A 364 -1.58 11.38 -10.10
CA ALA A 364 -2.82 11.99 -10.53
C ALA A 364 -3.95 10.96 -10.53
N PHE A 365 -5.15 11.40 -10.12
CA PHE A 365 -6.34 10.59 -10.01
C PHE A 365 -7.55 11.36 -10.53
N ASN A 366 -8.02 10.97 -11.72
CA ASN A 366 -9.32 11.41 -12.22
C ASN A 366 -10.41 10.62 -11.49
N PHE A 367 -10.90 11.14 -10.38
CA PHE A 367 -11.86 10.48 -9.50
C PHE A 367 -13.30 10.63 -10.01
N ASP A 368 -14.03 9.51 -10.09
CA ASP A 368 -15.48 9.46 -10.34
C ASP A 368 -16.08 8.30 -9.55
N LYS A 369 -16.69 8.61 -8.40
CA LYS A 369 -17.34 7.62 -7.55
C LYS A 369 -18.39 8.30 -6.68
N ASP A 370 -19.44 7.54 -6.37
CA ASP A 370 -20.44 7.96 -5.39
C ASP A 370 -21.02 9.37 -5.67
N SER A 371 -21.28 9.64 -6.95
CA SER A 371 -21.78 10.93 -7.45
C SER A 371 -20.84 12.12 -7.26
N VAL A 372 -19.59 11.90 -6.85
CA VAL A 372 -18.55 12.92 -6.75
C VAL A 372 -17.53 12.72 -7.85
N LYS A 373 -17.21 13.82 -8.54
CA LYS A 373 -16.12 13.87 -9.52
C LYS A 373 -15.07 14.86 -9.06
N ALA A 374 -13.80 14.52 -9.26
CA ALA A 374 -12.68 15.42 -8.96
C ALA A 374 -11.43 15.00 -9.75
N LYS A 375 -10.51 15.94 -9.99
CA LYS A 375 -9.14 15.64 -10.41
C LYS A 375 -8.21 15.95 -9.25
N LYS A 376 -7.60 14.90 -8.69
CA LYS A 376 -6.75 14.96 -7.49
C LYS A 376 -5.32 14.69 -7.91
N ALA A 377 -4.37 15.47 -7.42
CA ALA A 377 -2.96 15.26 -7.70
C ALA A 377 -2.07 15.53 -6.47
N TRP A 378 -0.98 14.77 -6.36
CA TRP A 378 0.01 14.84 -5.29
C TRP A 378 1.39 15.03 -5.91
N PHE A 379 2.14 16.02 -5.44
CA PHE A 379 3.44 16.44 -5.98
C PHE A 379 4.48 16.33 -4.87
N TYR A 380 5.45 15.44 -5.01
CA TYR A 380 6.37 15.07 -3.93
C TYR A 380 7.77 15.65 -4.14
N PHE A 381 8.27 16.42 -3.17
CA PHE A 381 9.59 17.08 -3.21
C PHE A 381 10.54 16.50 -2.15
N ASP A 382 11.27 17.33 -1.41
CA ASP A 382 12.15 16.85 -0.34
C ASP A 382 11.48 16.97 1.02
N ASN A 383 11.17 18.18 1.46
CA ASN A 383 10.64 18.40 2.81
C ASN A 383 9.11 18.56 2.82
N GLU A 384 8.54 18.70 1.63
CA GLU A 384 7.15 19.04 1.42
C GLU A 384 6.54 18.23 0.28
N TYR A 385 5.23 18.03 0.36
CA TYR A 385 4.44 17.62 -0.78
C TYR A 385 3.21 18.50 -0.92
N VAL A 386 2.72 18.63 -2.15
CA VAL A 386 1.58 19.50 -2.49
C VAL A 386 0.43 18.64 -2.96
N CYS A 387 -0.77 18.94 -2.48
CA CYS A 387 -1.99 18.26 -2.88
C CYS A 387 -2.92 19.26 -3.55
N LEU A 388 -3.29 18.97 -4.80
CA LEU A 388 -4.21 19.77 -5.59
C LEU A 388 -5.49 18.99 -5.89
N GLY A 389 -6.60 19.71 -5.93
CA GLY A 389 -7.90 19.20 -6.33
C GLY A 389 -8.62 20.23 -7.19
N THR A 390 -9.29 19.79 -8.25
CA THR A 390 -10.07 20.66 -9.15
C THR A 390 -11.19 19.87 -9.82
N GLY A 391 -12.16 20.57 -10.44
CA GLY A 391 -13.32 19.92 -11.04
C GLY A 391 -14.28 19.30 -10.02
N ILE A 392 -14.17 19.65 -8.73
CA ILE A 392 -14.90 19.00 -7.65
C ILE A 392 -16.38 19.31 -7.79
N SER A 393 -17.15 18.29 -8.15
CA SER A 393 -18.57 18.43 -8.46
C SER A 393 -19.38 17.25 -7.93
N SER A 394 -20.61 17.52 -7.51
CA SER A 394 -21.59 16.48 -7.17
C SER A 394 -22.96 16.84 -7.72
N ASN A 395 -23.72 15.83 -8.14
CA ASN A 395 -25.11 16.02 -8.54
C ASN A 395 -26.12 15.75 -7.39
N VAL A 396 -25.64 15.30 -6.23
CA VAL A 396 -26.45 15.03 -5.02
C VAL A 396 -26.39 16.21 -4.05
N ASN A 397 -27.51 16.50 -3.39
CA ASN A 397 -27.63 17.57 -2.40
C ASN A 397 -27.06 17.17 -1.02
N GLU A 398 -25.77 16.86 -0.99
CA GLU A 398 -25.01 16.56 0.21
C GLU A 398 -23.72 17.39 0.23
N ASN A 399 -23.15 17.57 1.43
CA ASN A 399 -21.88 18.28 1.57
C ASN A 399 -20.76 17.39 1.04
N VAL A 400 -19.86 17.96 0.23
CA VAL A 400 -18.64 17.27 -0.19
C VAL A 400 -17.47 17.89 0.56
N ILE A 401 -16.57 17.04 1.03
CA ILE A 401 -15.36 17.46 1.73
C ILE A 401 -14.11 16.88 1.08
N THR A 402 -12.95 17.44 1.42
CA THR A 402 -11.67 16.75 1.25
C THR A 402 -10.95 16.72 2.57
N THR A 403 -10.68 15.53 3.09
CA THR A 403 -9.91 15.42 4.32
C THR A 403 -8.44 15.61 4.03
N VAL A 404 -7.79 16.49 4.78
CA VAL A 404 -6.34 16.69 4.74
C VAL A 404 -5.66 15.61 5.58
N ASN A 405 -6.12 15.40 6.82
CA ASN A 405 -5.64 14.32 7.68
C ASN A 405 -6.66 13.91 8.76
N GLN A 406 -6.55 12.68 9.26
CA GLN A 406 -7.26 12.12 10.41
C GLN A 406 -6.35 11.11 11.15
N CYS A 407 -5.60 11.58 12.14
CA CYS A 407 -4.56 10.83 12.85
C CYS A 407 -4.66 11.01 14.36
N PHE A 408 -3.85 10.28 15.14
CA PHE A 408 -3.76 10.56 16.58
C PHE A 408 -3.23 11.98 16.80
N SER A 409 -3.85 12.67 17.76
CA SER A 409 -3.45 14.00 18.19
C SER A 409 -2.38 13.88 19.28
N LYS A 410 -1.28 14.59 19.08
CA LYS A 410 -0.22 14.79 20.07
C LYS A 410 0.18 16.27 20.12
N GLY A 411 0.44 16.76 21.33
CA GLY A 411 0.80 18.16 21.58
C GLY A 411 -0.32 19.15 21.27
N GLN A 412 0.06 20.42 21.13
CA GLN A 412 -0.86 21.50 20.78
C GLN A 412 -1.20 21.51 19.29
N THR A 413 -2.42 21.93 18.98
CA THR A 413 -2.83 22.27 17.62
C THR A 413 -2.86 23.79 17.48
N MET A 414 -2.19 24.31 16.46
CA MET A 414 -2.18 25.74 16.15
C MET A 414 -2.87 25.97 14.81
N VAL A 415 -3.64 27.05 14.71
CA VAL A 415 -4.24 27.54 13.48
C VAL A 415 -3.70 28.94 13.25
N SER A 416 -2.71 29.04 12.37
CA SER A 416 -1.85 30.22 12.25
C SER A 416 -1.30 30.60 13.63
N ASP A 417 -1.31 31.88 14.00
CA ASP A 417 -0.75 32.34 15.28
C ASP A 417 -1.65 32.07 16.50
N LYS A 418 -2.77 31.35 16.33
CA LYS A 418 -3.71 31.04 17.41
C LYS A 418 -3.65 29.57 17.79
N GLN A 419 -3.50 29.30 19.08
CA GLN A 419 -3.72 27.95 19.58
C GLN A 419 -5.21 27.61 19.50
N LEU A 420 -5.52 26.38 19.13
CA LEU A 420 -6.89 25.89 19.13
C LEU A 420 -7.46 25.87 20.56
N GLU A 421 -8.54 26.60 20.78
CA GLU A 421 -9.35 26.54 21.99
C GLU A 421 -10.57 25.62 21.77
N GLY A 422 -10.81 24.67 22.68
CA GLY A 422 -11.89 23.69 22.55
C GLY A 422 -11.59 22.53 21.59
N ASN A 423 -12.64 21.80 21.19
CA ASN A 423 -12.51 20.57 20.39
C ASN A 423 -12.67 20.81 18.89
N THR A 424 -13.27 21.91 18.45
CA THR A 424 -13.52 22.18 17.02
C THR A 424 -13.28 23.64 16.66
N PHE A 425 -12.85 23.90 15.42
CA PHE A 425 -12.62 25.25 14.92
C PHE A 425 -12.81 25.33 13.40
N ALA A 426 -13.49 26.40 12.97
CA ALA A 426 -13.65 26.72 11.57
C ALA A 426 -12.53 27.69 11.12
N PHE A 427 -11.73 27.25 10.16
CA PHE A 427 -10.71 28.07 9.50
C PHE A 427 -11.23 28.55 8.14
N LYS A 428 -11.30 29.86 7.94
CA LYS A 428 -11.68 30.46 6.65
C LYS A 428 -10.66 31.49 6.23
N GLY A 429 -9.78 31.12 5.30
CA GLY A 429 -8.76 32.04 4.82
C GLY A 429 -7.52 31.37 4.25
N LYS A 430 -6.43 32.14 4.19
CA LYS A 430 -5.07 31.67 3.92
C LYS A 430 -4.33 31.57 5.24
N GLY A 431 -3.43 30.61 5.38
CA GLY A 431 -2.73 30.38 6.64
C GLY A 431 -2.18 28.97 6.73
N TRP A 432 -2.01 28.48 7.95
CA TRP A 432 -1.51 27.14 8.21
C TRP A 432 -2.14 26.52 9.45
N VAL A 433 -2.16 25.20 9.50
CA VAL A 433 -2.50 24.42 10.70
C VAL A 433 -1.26 23.62 11.09
N TYR A 434 -0.95 23.57 12.37
CA TYR A 434 0.17 22.79 12.89
C TYR A 434 -0.30 21.77 13.92
N GLN A 435 0.15 20.54 13.80
CA GLN A 435 -0.14 19.46 14.73
C GLN A 435 0.98 18.42 14.72
N ASP A 436 1.49 18.05 15.91
CA ASP A 436 2.56 17.05 16.12
C ASP A 436 3.75 17.17 15.17
N GLY A 437 4.32 18.38 15.04
CA GLY A 437 5.48 18.62 14.18
C GLY A 437 5.17 18.68 12.68
N THR A 438 3.89 18.62 12.27
CA THR A 438 3.46 18.72 10.88
C THR A 438 2.78 20.07 10.64
N ALA A 439 3.15 20.76 9.57
CA ALA A 439 2.45 21.96 9.10
C ALA A 439 1.64 21.67 7.82
N TYR A 440 0.38 22.07 7.82
CA TYR A 440 -0.54 22.03 6.67
C TYR A 440 -0.79 23.47 6.22
N LEU A 441 -0.23 23.87 5.09
CA LEU A 441 -0.31 25.23 4.57
C LEU A 441 -1.43 25.36 3.54
N PHE A 442 -2.20 26.44 3.64
CA PHE A 442 -3.28 26.81 2.74
C PHE A 442 -2.90 28.08 1.96
N PRO A 443 -2.27 27.96 0.78
CA PRO A 443 -1.78 29.11 0.01
C PRO A 443 -2.91 29.96 -0.59
N ASN A 444 -4.08 29.35 -0.78
CA ASN A 444 -5.29 29.99 -1.29
C ASN A 444 -6.38 30.01 -0.21
N TYR A 445 -7.38 30.87 -0.40
CA TYR A 445 -8.53 30.92 0.51
C TYR A 445 -9.17 29.53 0.60
N THR A 446 -9.31 29.04 1.82
CA THR A 446 -9.84 27.69 2.09
C THR A 446 -10.87 27.77 3.22
N ASP A 447 -12.04 27.16 3.03
CA ASP A 447 -12.98 26.83 4.11
C ASP A 447 -12.61 25.45 4.64
N ALA A 448 -11.96 25.41 5.81
CA ALA A 448 -11.57 24.18 6.47
C ALA A 448 -12.13 24.11 7.89
N GLN A 449 -12.15 22.90 8.43
CA GLN A 449 -12.57 22.60 9.77
C GLN A 449 -11.51 21.74 10.43
N ILE A 450 -11.28 22.01 11.71
CA ILE A 450 -10.40 21.26 12.58
C ILE A 450 -11.25 20.66 13.70
N SER A 451 -11.01 19.40 14.01
CA SER A 451 -11.52 18.73 15.20
C SER A 451 -10.38 18.02 15.92
N VAL A 452 -10.36 18.12 17.26
CA VAL A 452 -9.47 17.38 18.15
C VAL A 452 -10.32 16.78 19.27
N GLU A 453 -10.68 15.51 19.13
CA GLU A 453 -11.66 14.85 20.00
C GLU A 453 -11.05 13.65 20.70
N GLN A 454 -11.40 13.44 21.98
CA GLN A 454 -11.19 12.16 22.64
C GLN A 454 -12.26 11.18 22.16
N ARG A 455 -11.85 10.05 21.58
CA ARG A 455 -12.75 9.01 21.06
C ARG A 455 -12.51 7.67 21.76
N SER A 456 -13.56 6.86 21.79
CA SER A 456 -13.56 5.49 22.31
C SER A 456 -14.45 4.64 21.40
N ALA A 457 -13.94 3.53 20.88
CA ALA A 457 -14.72 2.63 20.03
C ALA A 457 -14.12 1.22 19.98
N ASP A 458 -14.97 0.25 19.69
CA ASP A 458 -14.63 -1.16 19.69
C ASP A 458 -14.20 -1.67 18.31
N TRP A 459 -13.20 -2.54 18.27
CA TRP A 459 -12.81 -3.23 17.02
C TRP A 459 -13.94 -4.07 16.42
N LYS A 460 -14.84 -4.61 17.24
CA LYS A 460 -16.05 -5.31 16.73
C LYS A 460 -16.92 -4.44 15.84
N GLY A 461 -16.85 -3.11 15.97
CA GLY A 461 -17.56 -2.18 15.09
C GLY A 461 -17.08 -2.24 13.64
N ILE A 462 -15.81 -2.57 13.40
CA ILE A 462 -15.21 -2.63 12.06
C ILE A 462 -14.86 -4.06 11.62
N ASN A 463 -14.91 -5.03 12.54
CA ASN A 463 -14.68 -6.44 12.30
C ASN A 463 -15.61 -7.31 13.17
N THR A 464 -16.70 -7.80 12.59
CA THR A 464 -17.69 -8.60 13.32
C THR A 464 -17.22 -10.03 13.60
N PHE A 465 -16.08 -10.45 13.05
CA PHE A 465 -15.53 -11.81 13.15
C PHE A 465 -14.56 -12.00 14.33
N LEU A 466 -14.33 -10.96 15.14
CA LEU A 466 -13.40 -11.03 16.28
C LEU A 466 -13.98 -11.83 17.45
N ASP A 467 -13.28 -12.88 17.88
CA ASP A 467 -13.61 -13.64 19.09
C ASP A 467 -13.50 -12.76 20.35
N LYS A 468 -12.38 -12.04 20.46
CA LYS A 468 -12.11 -11.09 21.56
C LYS A 468 -12.27 -9.66 21.05
N ASN A 469 -13.14 -8.91 21.71
CA ASN A 469 -13.29 -7.48 21.44
C ASN A 469 -12.26 -6.67 22.24
N ARG A 470 -11.77 -5.58 21.66
CA ARG A 470 -10.93 -4.59 22.34
C ARG A 470 -11.52 -3.21 22.07
N THR A 471 -11.64 -2.41 23.13
CA THR A 471 -11.99 -0.99 23.03
C THR A 471 -10.71 -0.19 22.83
N GLU A 472 -10.66 0.58 21.75
CA GLU A 472 -9.61 1.58 21.52
C GLU A 472 -10.02 2.91 22.11
N ASN A 473 -9.03 3.64 22.61
CA ASN A 473 -9.22 4.98 23.16
C ASN A 473 -8.09 5.87 22.67
N GLY A 474 -8.42 7.08 22.21
CA GLY A 474 -7.40 8.04 21.85
C GLY A 474 -7.94 9.38 21.40
N LYS A 475 -7.06 10.39 21.47
CA LYS A 475 -7.36 11.72 20.98
C LYS A 475 -7.09 11.76 19.48
N VAL A 476 -8.07 12.11 18.65
CA VAL A 476 -7.97 12.11 17.19
C VAL A 476 -8.03 13.55 16.67
N PHE A 477 -7.03 13.94 15.89
CA PHE A 477 -7.00 15.17 15.11
C PHE A 477 -7.59 14.90 13.73
N THR A 478 -8.56 15.71 13.30
CA THR A 478 -9.17 15.66 11.97
C THR A 478 -9.15 17.06 11.35
N LEU A 479 -8.62 17.19 10.13
CA LEU A 479 -8.59 18.44 9.37
C LEU A 479 -9.19 18.18 7.99
N TRP A 480 -10.22 18.94 7.60
CA TRP A 480 -10.86 18.77 6.30
C TRP A 480 -11.31 20.10 5.69
N ILE A 481 -11.37 20.14 4.36
CA ILE A 481 -11.82 21.25 3.53
C ILE A 481 -13.29 21.02 3.16
N ASN A 482 -14.13 22.04 3.28
CA ASN A 482 -15.53 22.00 2.86
C ASN A 482 -15.67 22.52 1.43
N HIS A 483 -16.29 21.74 0.54
CA HIS A 483 -16.69 22.18 -0.80
C HIS A 483 -18.15 22.64 -0.86
N GLY A 484 -18.89 22.45 0.23
CA GLY A 484 -20.29 22.85 0.35
C GLY A 484 -21.26 21.79 -0.19
N LEU A 485 -22.54 22.15 -0.16
CA LEU A 485 -23.64 21.34 -0.72
C LEU A 485 -23.57 21.36 -2.25
N LYS A 486 -23.64 20.18 -2.87
CA LYS A 486 -23.72 20.01 -4.34
C LYS A 486 -22.71 20.92 -5.08
N PRO A 487 -21.40 20.80 -4.79
CA PRO A 487 -20.41 21.68 -5.40
C PRO A 487 -20.42 21.58 -6.92
N THR A 488 -20.01 22.66 -7.57
CA THR A 488 -19.81 22.71 -9.02
C THR A 488 -18.43 23.29 -9.31
N ASN A 489 -17.56 22.49 -9.90
CA ASN A 489 -16.19 22.88 -10.28
C ASN A 489 -15.38 23.54 -9.15
N GLN A 490 -15.55 23.07 -7.92
CA GLN A 490 -14.75 23.54 -6.78
C GLN A 490 -13.32 23.01 -6.86
N SER A 491 -12.42 23.59 -6.07
CA SER A 491 -11.00 23.22 -6.03
C SER A 491 -10.44 23.28 -4.61
N TYR A 492 -9.33 22.59 -4.38
CA TYR A 492 -8.50 22.75 -3.18
C TYR A 492 -7.03 22.82 -3.55
N SER A 493 -6.24 23.42 -2.66
CA SER A 493 -4.78 23.34 -2.69
C SER A 493 -4.26 23.40 -1.26
N TYR A 494 -3.44 22.43 -0.86
CA TYR A 494 -2.71 22.48 0.40
C TYR A 494 -1.31 21.91 0.24
N ILE A 495 -0.38 22.39 1.08
CA ILE A 495 1.01 21.93 1.13
C ILE A 495 1.21 21.29 2.50
N VAL A 496 1.86 20.14 2.55
CA VAL A 496 2.19 19.48 3.82
C VAL A 496 3.69 19.49 4.00
N ILE A 497 4.13 19.96 5.16
CA ILE A 497 5.52 19.88 5.62
C ILE A 497 5.52 18.93 6.83
N PRO A 498 5.90 17.65 6.64
CA PRO A 498 5.76 16.62 7.65
C PRO A 498 6.50 16.87 8.95
N ASP A 499 7.74 17.35 8.86
CA ASP A 499 8.63 17.47 10.01
C ASP A 499 9.23 18.87 10.10
N ILE A 500 8.56 19.75 10.83
CA ILE A 500 8.94 21.14 11.02
C ILE A 500 8.65 21.60 12.44
N ALA A 501 9.57 22.36 13.02
CA ALA A 501 9.31 23.03 14.30
C ALA A 501 8.38 24.23 14.10
N LEU A 502 7.46 24.46 15.05
CA LEU A 502 6.47 25.53 14.99
C LEU A 502 7.09 26.91 14.67
N ASN A 503 8.23 27.25 15.29
CA ASN A 503 8.93 28.52 15.08
C ASN A 503 9.66 28.63 13.73
N LYS A 504 9.71 27.57 12.93
CA LYS A 504 10.33 27.56 11.59
C LYS A 504 9.31 27.70 10.46
N ILE A 505 8.01 27.56 10.72
CA ILE A 505 6.96 27.59 9.69
C ILE A 505 6.99 28.90 8.89
N LEU A 506 7.03 30.05 9.56
CA LEU A 506 7.04 31.35 8.87
C LEU A 506 8.32 31.56 8.04
N ILE A 507 9.45 31.01 8.49
CA ILE A 507 10.71 31.04 7.72
C ILE A 507 10.56 30.19 6.45
N GLU A 508 9.97 29.00 6.56
CA GLU A 508 9.75 28.12 5.41
C GLU A 508 8.78 28.74 4.39
N ILE A 509 7.69 29.36 4.85
CA ILE A 509 6.74 30.09 4.00
C ILE A 509 7.45 31.26 3.28
N ALA A 510 8.32 31.99 3.99
CA ALA A 510 9.02 33.15 3.43
C ALA A 510 9.99 32.79 2.28
N LYS A 511 10.48 31.55 2.21
CA LYS A 511 11.31 31.07 1.10
C LYS A 511 10.58 31.05 -0.24
N LYS A 512 9.23 30.96 -0.23
CA LYS A 512 8.38 30.87 -1.43
C LYS A 512 8.87 29.78 -2.41
N ASN A 513 9.34 28.67 -1.87
CA ASN A 513 9.99 27.61 -2.67
C ASN A 513 9.02 26.89 -3.62
N ILE A 514 7.75 26.84 -3.26
CA ILE A 514 6.69 26.18 -4.04
C ILE A 514 5.86 27.21 -4.80
N SER A 515 5.58 26.93 -6.07
CA SER A 515 4.60 27.65 -6.88
C SER A 515 3.62 26.69 -7.54
N ILE A 516 2.33 26.94 -7.34
CA ILE A 516 1.26 26.25 -8.04
C ILE A 516 1.08 26.98 -9.38
N LEU A 517 1.57 26.38 -10.47
CA LEU A 517 1.53 26.97 -11.80
C LEU A 517 0.14 26.85 -12.43
N SER A 518 -0.57 25.76 -12.13
CA SER A 518 -1.94 25.52 -12.59
C SER A 518 -2.69 24.59 -11.65
N ASN A 519 -4.00 24.84 -11.46
CA ASN A 519 -4.92 23.92 -10.80
C ASN A 519 -6.31 23.99 -11.44
N ASN A 520 -6.43 23.51 -12.67
CA ASN A 520 -7.68 23.47 -13.43
C ASN A 520 -7.94 22.07 -14.02
N THR A 521 -9.10 21.88 -14.64
CA THR A 521 -9.52 20.57 -15.14
C THR A 521 -8.68 20.03 -16.31
N LYS A 522 -7.81 20.85 -16.89
CA LYS A 522 -6.93 20.49 -18.01
C LYS A 522 -5.50 20.20 -17.55
N ILE A 523 -4.98 21.01 -16.63
CA ILE A 523 -3.60 20.94 -16.14
C ILE A 523 -3.55 21.20 -14.63
N GLN A 524 -2.86 20.32 -13.90
CA GLN A 524 -2.39 20.56 -12.54
C GLN A 524 -0.86 20.53 -12.52
N ALA A 525 -0.23 21.60 -12.03
CA ALA A 525 1.21 21.77 -12.13
C ALA A 525 1.79 22.49 -10.91
N VAL A 526 2.90 21.97 -10.39
CA VAL A 526 3.63 22.53 -9.25
C VAL A 526 5.11 22.60 -9.57
N ARG A 527 5.74 23.72 -9.20
CA ARG A 527 7.17 23.96 -9.33
C ARG A 527 7.81 24.13 -7.96
N ASN A 528 8.95 23.47 -7.77
CA ASN A 528 9.89 23.70 -6.67
C ASN A 528 11.11 24.44 -7.21
N HIS A 529 11.32 25.67 -6.73
CA HIS A 529 12.34 26.57 -7.25
C HIS A 529 13.76 26.16 -6.86
N THR A 530 13.96 25.68 -5.63
CA THR A 530 15.26 25.20 -5.15
C THR A 530 15.73 23.98 -5.93
N LEU A 531 14.80 23.07 -6.24
CA LEU A 531 15.10 21.87 -7.02
C LEU A 531 15.12 22.10 -8.53
N ASN A 532 14.64 23.27 -8.97
CA ASN A 532 14.35 23.57 -10.36
C ASN A 532 13.57 22.44 -11.04
N LEU A 533 12.57 21.92 -10.32
CA LEU A 533 11.76 20.76 -10.67
C LEU A 533 10.31 21.19 -10.82
N THR A 534 9.73 20.92 -11.99
CA THR A 534 8.30 21.10 -12.25
C THR A 534 7.67 19.73 -12.48
N GLN A 535 6.54 19.49 -11.83
CA GLN A 535 5.76 18.26 -11.94
C GLN A 535 4.36 18.63 -12.43
N ILE A 536 3.86 17.92 -13.45
CA ILE A 536 2.69 18.32 -14.23
C ILE A 536 1.83 17.10 -14.58
N ALA A 537 0.52 17.21 -14.32
CA ALA A 537 -0.49 16.34 -14.91
C ALA A 537 -1.19 17.08 -16.05
N PHE A 538 -1.02 16.57 -17.27
CA PHE A 538 -1.76 16.97 -18.46
C PHE A 538 -2.93 16.00 -18.67
N TYR A 539 -4.15 16.46 -18.40
CA TYR A 539 -5.37 15.66 -18.61
C TYR A 539 -5.84 15.68 -20.07
N GLU A 540 -5.32 16.61 -20.86
CA GLU A 540 -5.47 16.77 -22.30
C GLU A 540 -4.14 17.28 -22.88
N GLU A 541 -3.99 17.27 -24.21
CA GLU A 541 -2.88 17.97 -24.87
C GLU A 541 -2.86 19.46 -24.48
N GLY A 542 -1.69 20.07 -24.43
CA GLY A 542 -1.61 21.48 -24.06
C GLY A 542 -0.21 21.95 -23.72
N SER A 543 -0.15 23.19 -23.25
CA SER A 543 1.11 23.87 -22.91
C SER A 543 1.03 24.60 -21.59
N ILE A 544 2.19 24.77 -20.93
CA ILE A 544 2.33 25.57 -19.72
C ILE A 544 3.70 26.23 -19.66
N ASN A 545 3.75 27.47 -19.17
CA ASN A 545 5.00 28.14 -18.85
C ASN A 545 5.58 27.52 -17.57
N LEU A 546 6.79 26.96 -17.63
CA LEU A 546 7.53 26.47 -16.46
C LEU A 546 8.07 27.65 -15.63
N ASP A 547 8.47 28.71 -16.34
CA ASP A 547 8.93 30.00 -15.84
C ASP A 547 8.72 31.07 -16.93
N ASP A 548 9.17 32.30 -16.72
CA ASP A 548 8.99 33.41 -17.67
C ASP A 548 9.65 33.16 -19.03
N LYS A 549 10.59 32.22 -19.11
CA LYS A 549 11.43 31.95 -20.29
C LYS A 549 11.13 30.60 -20.93
N THR A 550 10.59 29.64 -20.21
CA THR A 550 10.50 28.26 -20.66
C THR A 550 9.04 27.82 -20.76
N VAL A 551 8.64 27.34 -21.94
CA VAL A 551 7.33 26.74 -22.17
C VAL A 551 7.52 25.27 -22.47
N VAL A 552 6.68 24.42 -21.88
CA VAL A 552 6.55 23.03 -22.28
C VAL A 552 5.18 22.83 -22.94
N GLU A 553 5.16 22.02 -23.98
CA GLU A 553 3.97 21.57 -24.69
C GLU A 553 4.02 20.05 -24.88
N VAL A 554 2.86 19.40 -24.75
CA VAL A 554 2.67 17.97 -25.02
C VAL A 554 1.49 17.78 -25.95
N ASP A 555 1.58 16.82 -26.86
CA ASP A 555 0.54 16.48 -27.85
C ASP A 555 -0.42 15.39 -27.38
N GLN A 556 -0.25 14.88 -26.16
CA GLN A 556 -1.08 13.82 -25.59
C GLN A 556 -1.24 14.01 -24.06
N PRO A 557 -2.33 13.52 -23.45
CA PRO A 557 -2.46 13.45 -22.00
C PRO A 557 -1.34 12.59 -21.39
N CYS A 558 -0.64 13.12 -20.38
CA CYS A 558 0.46 12.42 -19.72
C CYS A 558 0.77 12.99 -18.33
N LEU A 559 1.58 12.27 -17.56
CA LEU A 559 2.24 12.82 -16.38
C LEU A 559 3.70 13.12 -16.73
N LEU A 560 4.16 14.31 -16.34
CA LEU A 560 5.45 14.86 -16.75
C LEU A 560 6.20 15.45 -15.56
N MET A 561 7.50 15.18 -15.50
CA MET A 561 8.44 15.88 -14.63
C MET A 561 9.56 16.48 -15.47
N ILE A 562 9.89 17.74 -15.19
CA ILE A 562 11.03 18.42 -15.82
C ILE A 562 11.91 18.98 -14.72
N ARG A 563 13.16 18.51 -14.67
CA ARG A 563 14.17 19.01 -13.74
C ARG A 563 15.32 19.61 -14.51
N GLN A 564 15.61 20.88 -14.25
CA GLN A 564 16.64 21.64 -14.95
C GLN A 564 17.83 21.84 -14.00
N THR A 565 18.93 21.14 -14.26
CA THR A 565 20.19 21.31 -13.52
C THR A 565 21.22 22.01 -14.40
N GLN A 566 22.37 22.37 -13.82
CA GLN A 566 23.50 22.89 -14.60
C GLN A 566 24.05 21.87 -15.61
N LEU A 567 23.89 20.57 -15.34
CA LEU A 567 24.45 19.48 -16.14
C LEU A 567 23.52 19.01 -17.27
N ALA A 568 22.21 18.98 -17.00
CA ALA A 568 21.20 18.50 -17.93
C ALA A 568 19.80 18.95 -17.53
N THR A 569 18.90 18.98 -18.51
CA THR A 569 17.44 18.94 -18.28
C THR A 569 16.97 17.50 -18.37
N SER A 570 16.50 16.91 -17.28
CA SER A 570 15.85 15.60 -17.31
C SER A 570 14.35 15.76 -17.47
N ILE A 571 13.78 14.98 -18.38
CA ILE A 571 12.34 14.88 -18.61
C ILE A 571 11.93 13.45 -18.31
N THR A 572 11.07 13.27 -17.31
CA THR A 572 10.50 11.98 -16.93
C THR A 572 9.01 11.98 -17.26
N LEU A 573 8.53 10.94 -17.93
CA LEU A 573 7.18 10.88 -18.48
C LEU A 573 6.55 9.50 -18.22
N SER A 574 5.27 9.47 -17.89
CA SER A 574 4.46 8.24 -17.85
C SER A 574 3.05 8.46 -18.43
N ASN A 575 2.41 7.35 -18.82
CA ASN A 575 1.01 7.33 -19.23
C ASN A 575 0.15 6.76 -18.08
N PRO A 576 -0.63 7.60 -17.37
CA PRO A 576 -1.46 7.14 -16.25
C PRO A 576 -2.67 6.31 -16.70
N GLU A 577 -2.90 6.13 -18.01
CA GLU A 577 -3.92 5.18 -18.48
C GLU A 577 -3.43 3.73 -18.55
N ASN A 578 -2.12 3.49 -18.35
CA ASN A 578 -1.43 2.21 -18.53
C ASN A 578 -1.72 1.59 -19.90
N LYS A 579 -1.51 2.39 -20.95
CA LYS A 579 -1.61 1.99 -22.35
C LYS A 579 -0.34 2.41 -23.11
N PRO A 580 0.00 1.74 -24.22
CA PRO A 580 1.06 2.22 -25.10
C PRO A 580 0.67 3.60 -25.62
N LEU A 581 1.63 4.53 -25.59
CA LEU A 581 1.42 5.92 -25.98
C LEU A 581 2.75 6.52 -26.45
N ALA A 582 2.69 7.22 -27.58
CA ALA A 582 3.79 8.06 -28.06
C ALA A 582 3.46 9.52 -27.73
N VAL A 583 4.37 10.21 -27.03
CA VAL A 583 4.18 11.62 -26.62
C VAL A 583 5.32 12.46 -27.16
N LYS A 584 5.00 13.52 -27.89
CA LYS A 584 5.95 14.56 -28.28
C LYS A 584 5.94 15.65 -27.23
N VAL A 585 7.08 15.82 -26.57
CA VAL A 585 7.32 16.92 -25.64
C VAL A 585 8.12 17.99 -26.36
N LYS A 586 7.56 19.19 -26.48
CA LYS A 586 8.24 20.36 -27.03
C LYS A 586 8.62 21.33 -25.91
N LEU A 587 9.90 21.64 -25.80
CA LEU A 587 10.44 22.68 -24.92
C LEU A 587 10.86 23.89 -25.74
N THR A 588 10.25 25.04 -25.44
CA THR A 588 10.54 26.31 -26.08
C THR A 588 11.21 27.24 -25.07
N ARG A 589 12.42 27.72 -25.35
CA ARG A 589 13.12 28.72 -24.52
C ARG A 589 13.07 30.08 -25.22
N LYS A 590 12.44 31.06 -24.56
CA LYS A 590 12.44 32.48 -24.94
C LYS A 590 13.80 33.08 -24.57
N GLU A 591 14.60 33.47 -25.56
CA GLU A 591 15.85 34.20 -25.32
C GLU A 591 15.58 35.67 -24.99
N GLY A 592 16.38 36.23 -24.06
CA GLY A 592 16.26 37.61 -23.60
C GLY A 592 16.54 38.63 -24.70
N THR A 593 15.94 39.81 -24.57
CA THR A 593 16.00 40.94 -25.49
C THR A 593 17.44 41.40 -25.78
N SER A 594 18.09 40.82 -26.80
CA SER A 594 19.17 41.45 -27.57
C SER A 594 19.40 40.69 -28.88
N GLN A 595 18.94 41.32 -29.96
CA GLN A 595 19.33 41.12 -31.37
C GLN A 595 19.23 39.71 -31.99
N LYS A 596 18.10 39.50 -32.70
CA LYS A 596 17.90 38.60 -33.86
C LYS A 596 18.66 37.27 -33.87
N LYS A 597 18.17 36.23 -33.15
CA LYS A 597 18.25 34.79 -33.54
C LYS A 597 17.03 34.02 -32.97
N THR A 598 16.61 32.98 -33.68
CA THR A 598 15.38 32.17 -33.52
C THR A 598 15.30 31.41 -32.20
N ALA A 599 14.09 31.29 -31.61
CA ALA A 599 13.82 30.42 -30.46
C ALA A 599 14.37 29.01 -30.70
N LYS A 600 15.11 28.46 -29.73
CA LYS A 600 15.57 27.07 -29.79
C LYS A 600 14.46 26.17 -29.26
N ASP A 601 13.65 25.66 -30.18
CA ASP A 601 12.68 24.62 -29.91
C ASP A 601 13.40 23.28 -29.84
N VAL A 602 13.27 22.57 -28.72
CA VAL A 602 13.74 21.19 -28.58
C VAL A 602 12.52 20.29 -28.50
N GLN A 603 12.44 19.29 -29.38
CA GLN A 603 11.37 18.32 -29.38
C GLN A 603 11.92 16.93 -29.05
N VAL A 604 11.25 16.23 -28.13
CA VAL A 604 11.62 14.90 -27.68
C VAL A 604 10.41 13.98 -27.83
N LEU A 605 10.58 12.89 -28.56
CA LEU A 605 9.57 11.83 -28.64
C LEU A 605 9.78 10.83 -27.50
N PHE A 606 8.72 10.50 -26.76
CA PHE A 606 8.68 9.41 -25.79
C PHE A 606 7.82 8.28 -26.34
N GLU A 607 8.37 7.08 -26.45
CA GLU A 607 7.60 5.86 -26.71
C GLU A 607 7.45 5.15 -25.36
N LEU A 608 6.27 5.25 -24.77
CA LEU A 608 6.03 4.74 -23.42
C LEU A 608 5.81 3.23 -23.43
N PRO A 609 6.12 2.53 -22.32
CA PRO A 609 6.07 1.08 -22.28
C PRO A 609 4.65 0.53 -22.46
N ASP A 610 4.56 -0.73 -22.91
CA ASP A 610 3.32 -1.47 -23.16
C ASP A 610 3.21 -2.72 -22.25
N GLY A 611 2.09 -3.44 -22.34
CA GLY A 611 1.85 -4.70 -21.67
C GLY A 611 1.94 -4.58 -20.16
N ALA A 612 2.72 -5.45 -19.53
CA ALA A 612 2.88 -5.42 -18.07
C ALA A 612 3.58 -4.15 -17.57
N TYR A 613 4.38 -3.50 -18.41
CA TYR A 613 5.13 -2.28 -18.07
C TYR A 613 4.37 -1.00 -18.38
N ALA A 614 3.17 -1.08 -18.98
CA ALA A 614 2.36 0.10 -19.27
C ALA A 614 2.04 0.87 -17.99
N GLY A 615 2.41 2.16 -17.97
CA GLY A 615 2.35 3.04 -16.79
C GLY A 615 3.72 3.30 -16.13
N GLN A 616 4.74 2.52 -16.45
CA GLN A 616 6.11 2.78 -16.02
C GLN A 616 6.64 4.10 -16.60
N SER A 617 7.47 4.80 -15.81
CA SER A 617 8.09 6.07 -16.20
C SER A 617 9.32 5.88 -17.08
N ILE A 618 9.50 6.74 -18.07
CA ILE A 618 10.72 6.84 -18.89
C ILE A 618 11.37 8.20 -18.63
N THR A 619 12.69 8.21 -18.41
CA THR A 619 13.48 9.45 -18.30
C THR A 619 14.38 9.62 -19.51
N LYS A 620 14.40 10.82 -20.09
CA LYS A 620 15.38 11.25 -21.08
C LYS A 620 16.13 12.49 -20.59
N TYR A 621 17.40 12.60 -20.96
CA TYR A 621 18.27 13.71 -20.59
C TYR A 621 18.59 14.56 -21.81
N LEU A 622 18.42 15.87 -21.67
CA LEU A 622 18.83 16.87 -22.64
C LEU A 622 20.04 17.60 -22.09
N HIS A 623 21.17 17.46 -22.79
CA HIS A 623 22.39 18.18 -22.44
C HIS A 623 22.34 19.63 -22.98
N PRO A 624 23.01 20.58 -22.30
CA PRO A 624 22.96 22.01 -22.61
C PRO A 624 23.28 22.40 -24.05
#